data_AF-A0A7S3J449-F1
#
_entry.id   AF-A0A7S3J449-F1
#
_cell.length_a   1.000
_cell.length_b   1.000
_cell.length_c   1.000
_cell.angle_alpha   90.00
_cell.angle_beta   90.00
_cell.angle_gamma   90.00
#
_symmetry.space_group_name_H-M   'P 1'
#
loop_
_entity.id
_entity.type
_entity.pdbx_description
1 polymer ?
#
loop_
_entity_poly.entity_id
_entity_poly.type
_entity_poly.pdbx_seq_one_letter_code
_entity_poly.pdbx_strand_id
1 'polypeptide(L)'
;MLTIAIKNSLREKRSASIELNEIEEMKVFRPSEEEFKDPINYIEMLYNQGMQEYGCVKIIPPASYKPPSALNKHSAQKLPTRYQTLQQLSQSKPFETNLEGMTCQEIIDKDLGKHEYKELTERQQYDELEKKFWYLVDHSQSEKTVVEYAADLPANEFGTQAIGEEVKADFDHPWNLNKMYLNHNSLLQFC
;
A
#
# COMPACT_ATOMS: atom_id res chain seq x y z
N MET A 1 0.74 22.71 17.24
CA MET A 1 0.65 21.42 16.52
C MET A 1 1.96 21.02 15.85
N LEU A 2 2.62 21.90 15.08
CA LEU A 2 3.91 21.61 14.43
C LEU A 2 5.01 21.12 15.39
N THR A 3 5.13 21.74 16.56
CA THR A 3 6.14 21.39 17.57
C THR A 3 5.95 19.99 18.16
N ILE A 4 4.70 19.52 18.24
CA ILE A 4 4.35 18.19 18.73
C ILE A 4 4.66 17.15 17.65
N ALA A 5 4.32 17.43 16.39
CA ALA A 5 4.65 16.58 15.24
C ALA A 5 6.17 16.43 15.05
N ILE A 6 6.92 17.52 15.18
CA ILE A 6 8.40 17.50 15.13
C ILE A 6 8.97 16.68 16.30
N LYS A 7 8.43 16.86 17.52
CA LYS A 7 8.89 16.11 18.70
C LYS A 7 8.58 14.62 18.59
N ASN A 8 7.47 14.23 17.95
CA ASN A 8 7.12 12.84 17.67
C ASN A 8 7.95 12.25 16.52
N SER A 9 8.28 13.04 15.48
CA SER A 9 9.20 12.63 14.40
C SER A 9 10.64 12.45 14.88
N LEU A 10 11.01 13.04 16.02
CA LEU A 10 12.31 12.87 16.68
C LEU A 10 12.36 11.68 17.64
N ARG A 11 11.22 11.00 17.93
CA ARG A 11 11.22 9.77 18.72
C ARG A 11 11.64 8.62 17.79
N GLU A 12 12.83 8.12 18.08
CA GLU A 12 13.52 6.98 17.46
C GLU A 12 14.30 7.26 16.17
N LYS A 13 15.57 7.65 16.38
CA LYS A 13 16.65 7.66 15.37
C LYS A 13 17.63 6.50 15.58
N ARG A 14 17.15 5.36 16.08
CA ARG A 14 17.99 4.18 16.24
C ARG A 14 17.25 3.02 15.59
N SER A 15 17.86 2.38 14.60
CA SER A 15 17.47 1.02 14.23
C SER A 15 17.61 0.18 15.49
N ALA A 16 16.49 -0.11 16.15
CA ALA A 16 16.46 -1.18 17.11
C ALA A 16 16.68 -2.48 16.31
N SER A 17 17.60 -3.33 16.77
CA SER A 17 17.77 -4.68 16.25
C SER A 17 16.60 -5.51 16.75
N ILE A 18 15.44 -5.32 16.14
CA ILE A 18 14.22 -6.10 16.40
C ILE A 18 14.25 -7.25 15.41
N GLU A 19 14.19 -8.47 15.92
CA GLU A 19 14.01 -9.64 15.05
C GLU A 19 12.59 -9.60 14.47
N LEU A 20 12.41 -9.94 13.19
CA LEU A 20 11.09 -9.85 12.53
C LEU A 20 9.98 -10.58 13.29
N ASN A 21 10.32 -11.68 13.96
CA ASN A 21 9.39 -12.49 14.74
C ASN A 21 8.91 -11.80 16.04
N GLU A 22 9.55 -10.71 16.45
CA GLU A 22 9.17 -9.91 17.63
C GLU A 22 8.17 -8.79 17.29
N ILE A 23 7.95 -8.54 16.00
CA ILE A 23 7.00 -7.52 15.53
C ILE A 23 5.58 -8.08 15.70
N GLU A 24 4.75 -7.35 16.44
CA GLU A 24 3.34 -7.72 16.61
C GLU A 24 2.58 -7.55 15.28
N GLU A 25 1.79 -8.55 14.93
CA GLU A 25 0.90 -8.50 13.77
C GLU A 25 -0.12 -7.35 13.88
N MET A 26 -0.37 -6.70 12.75
CA MET A 26 -1.32 -5.59 12.66
C MET A 26 -2.73 -6.05 13.09
N LYS A 27 -3.43 -5.22 13.87
CA LYS A 27 -4.81 -5.49 14.27
C LYS A 27 -5.74 -5.57 13.07
N VAL A 28 -6.52 -6.65 12.99
CA VAL A 28 -7.45 -6.92 11.89
C VAL A 28 -8.90 -6.86 12.39
N PHE A 29 -9.71 -6.02 11.76
CA PHE A 29 -11.12 -5.83 12.05
C PHE A 29 -11.99 -6.34 10.90
N ARG A 30 -13.16 -6.90 11.24
CA ARG A 30 -14.13 -7.47 10.31
C ARG A 30 -15.52 -6.91 10.64
N PRO A 31 -15.84 -5.67 10.22
CA PRO A 31 -17.13 -5.07 10.51
C PRO A 31 -18.27 -5.94 10.00
N SER A 32 -19.38 -5.90 10.73
CA SER A 32 -20.68 -6.31 10.22
C SER A 32 -21.15 -5.38 9.10
N GLU A 33 -22.17 -5.81 8.36
CA GLU A 33 -22.81 -4.99 7.33
C GLU A 33 -23.28 -3.64 7.87
N GLU A 34 -23.77 -3.60 9.11
CA GLU A 34 -24.26 -2.38 9.74
C GLU A 34 -23.12 -1.41 10.07
N GLU A 35 -22.06 -1.93 10.70
CA GLU A 35 -20.86 -1.15 11.03
C GLU A 35 -20.15 -0.64 9.77
N PHE A 36 -20.26 -1.37 8.67
CA PHE A 36 -19.63 -1.01 7.40
C PHE A 36 -20.41 0.05 6.60
N LYS A 37 -21.59 0.49 7.05
CA LYS A 37 -22.35 1.53 6.33
C LYS A 37 -21.69 2.91 6.38
N ASP A 38 -21.03 3.25 7.49
CA ASP A 38 -20.44 4.57 7.68
C ASP A 38 -18.94 4.47 8.01
N PRO A 39 -18.06 4.70 7.01
CA PRO A 39 -16.62 4.60 7.21
C PRO A 39 -16.08 5.58 8.24
N ILE A 40 -16.59 6.81 8.28
CA ILE A 40 -16.03 7.85 9.16
C ILE A 40 -16.35 7.50 10.61
N ASN A 41 -17.61 7.14 10.90
CA ASN A 41 -18.02 6.70 12.23
C ASN A 41 -17.33 5.40 12.65
N TYR A 42 -17.12 4.46 11.73
CA TYR A 42 -16.40 3.23 12.03
C TYR A 42 -14.94 3.48 12.39
N ILE A 43 -14.24 4.34 11.63
CA ILE A 43 -12.86 4.74 11.92
C ILE A 43 -12.79 5.50 13.25
N GLU A 44 -13.74 6.39 13.52
CA GLU A 44 -13.83 7.11 14.81
C GLU A 44 -14.08 6.16 15.98
N MET A 45 -14.93 5.14 15.82
CA MET A 45 -15.13 4.10 16.82
C MET A 45 -13.81 3.37 17.13
N LEU A 46 -13.05 2.95 16.10
CA LEU A 46 -11.75 2.31 16.30
C LEU A 46 -10.75 3.24 16.99
N TYR A 47 -10.74 4.52 16.61
CA TYR A 47 -9.94 5.54 17.28
C TYR A 47 -10.30 5.64 18.77
N ASN A 48 -11.59 5.72 19.11
CA ASN A 48 -12.05 5.79 20.50
C ASN A 48 -11.76 4.51 21.30
N GLN A 49 -11.53 3.38 20.62
CA GLN A 49 -11.07 2.12 21.23
C GLN A 49 -9.55 2.05 21.44
N GLY A 50 -8.81 3.11 21.11
CA GLY A 50 -7.36 3.19 21.34
C GLY A 50 -6.50 2.77 20.15
N MET A 51 -7.08 2.52 18.98
CA MET A 51 -6.33 1.95 17.86
C MET A 51 -5.27 2.89 17.26
N GLN A 52 -5.32 4.19 17.57
CA GLN A 52 -4.29 5.16 17.16
C GLN A 52 -2.90 4.83 17.71
N GLU A 53 -2.79 4.04 18.79
CA GLU A 53 -1.50 3.64 19.36
C GLU A 53 -0.70 2.72 18.44
N TYR A 54 -1.38 1.95 17.57
CA TYR A 54 -0.73 1.03 16.62
C TYR A 54 -0.23 1.73 15.34
N GLY A 55 -0.67 2.95 15.06
CA GLY A 55 -0.36 3.68 13.83
C GLY A 55 -1.10 3.19 12.58
N CYS A 56 -1.33 1.88 12.43
CA CYS A 56 -2.12 1.29 11.35
C CYS A 56 -2.98 0.11 11.81
N VAL A 57 -4.08 -0.13 11.08
CA VAL A 57 -4.99 -1.28 11.26
C VAL A 57 -5.46 -1.80 9.91
N LYS A 58 -5.86 -3.08 9.86
CA LYS A 58 -6.46 -3.69 8.68
C LYS A 58 -7.96 -3.86 8.86
N ILE A 59 -8.75 -3.36 7.92
CA ILE A 59 -10.19 -3.59 7.87
C ILE A 59 -10.47 -4.54 6.71
N ILE A 60 -11.05 -5.70 7.01
CA ILE A 60 -11.50 -6.65 6.00
C ILE A 60 -13.01 -6.46 5.86
N PRO A 61 -13.51 -6.04 4.69
CA PRO A 61 -14.92 -5.72 4.53
C PRO A 61 -15.83 -6.95 4.64
N PRO A 62 -17.15 -6.76 4.85
CA PRO A 62 -18.13 -7.84 4.77
C PRO A 62 -18.08 -8.55 3.40
N ALA A 63 -18.46 -9.83 3.38
CA ALA A 63 -18.41 -10.64 2.15
C ALA A 63 -19.36 -10.16 1.03
N SER A 64 -20.38 -9.35 1.37
CA SER A 64 -21.28 -8.72 0.41
C SER A 64 -20.60 -7.60 -0.38
N TYR A 65 -19.58 -6.95 0.20
CA TYR A 65 -18.88 -5.83 -0.42
C TYR A 65 -17.93 -6.33 -1.51
N LYS A 66 -18.33 -6.11 -2.75
CA LYS A 66 -17.58 -6.51 -3.94
C LYS A 66 -17.47 -5.30 -4.88
N PRO A 67 -16.51 -4.39 -4.65
CA PRO A 67 -16.31 -3.27 -5.56
C PRO A 67 -15.93 -3.81 -6.94
N PRO A 68 -16.32 -3.12 -8.02
CA PRO A 68 -15.95 -3.55 -9.37
C PRO A 68 -14.43 -3.59 -9.50
N SER A 69 -13.88 -4.73 -9.95
CA SER A 69 -12.46 -4.84 -10.27
C SER A 69 -12.17 -3.97 -11.48
N ALA A 70 -11.24 -3.05 -11.32
CA ALA A 70 -11.06 -1.99 -12.27
C ALA A 70 -9.70 -2.07 -13.00
N LEU A 71 -8.73 -2.84 -12.52
CA LEU A 71 -7.43 -2.98 -13.19
C LEU A 71 -7.55 -3.77 -14.50
N ASN A 72 -7.47 -3.09 -15.65
CA ASN A 72 -7.30 -3.75 -16.94
C ASN A 72 -5.82 -4.10 -17.16
N LYS A 73 -5.49 -5.37 -16.87
CA LYS A 73 -4.14 -5.93 -16.98
C LYS A 73 -3.57 -5.90 -18.40
N HIS A 74 -4.44 -5.84 -19.42
CA HIS A 74 -4.06 -5.89 -20.84
C HIS A 74 -4.09 -4.51 -21.51
N SER A 75 -4.24 -3.44 -20.73
CA SER A 75 -4.15 -2.08 -21.25
C SER A 75 -2.76 -1.83 -21.86
N ALA A 76 -2.75 -1.21 -23.04
CA ALA A 76 -1.51 -0.75 -23.69
C ALA A 76 -0.95 0.54 -23.08
N GLN A 77 -1.67 1.15 -22.13
CA GLN A 77 -1.20 2.34 -21.41
C GLN A 77 0.02 1.98 -20.57
N LYS A 78 1.10 2.75 -20.75
CA LYS A 78 2.33 2.59 -19.97
C LYS A 78 2.26 3.44 -18.71
N LEU A 79 2.68 2.84 -17.60
CA LEU A 79 2.82 3.48 -16.30
C LEU A 79 4.24 4.01 -16.15
N PRO A 80 4.42 5.26 -15.71
CA PRO A 80 5.73 5.71 -15.29
C PRO A 80 6.20 4.86 -14.10
N THR A 81 7.43 4.36 -14.19
CA THR A 81 8.04 3.54 -13.14
C THR A 81 9.34 4.17 -12.67
N ARG A 82 9.81 3.73 -11.49
CA ARG A 82 11.10 4.13 -10.94
C ARG A 82 11.93 2.90 -10.61
N TYR A 83 13.24 2.98 -10.84
CA TYR A 83 14.19 1.95 -10.44
C TYR A 83 14.59 2.17 -8.99
N GLN A 84 14.41 1.14 -8.17
CA GLN A 84 14.80 1.13 -6.76
C GLN A 84 15.88 0.09 -6.55
N THR A 85 17.08 0.54 -6.21
CA THR A 85 18.16 -0.35 -5.76
C THR A 85 17.97 -0.62 -4.28
N LEU A 86 17.66 -1.86 -3.88
CA LEU A 86 17.31 -2.22 -2.50
C LEU A 86 18.41 -1.82 -1.50
N GLN A 87 19.67 -2.06 -1.87
CA GLN A 87 20.87 -1.71 -1.10
C GLN A 87 21.07 -0.20 -0.86
N GLN A 88 20.31 0.65 -1.55
CA GLN A 88 20.42 2.10 -1.49
C GLN A 88 19.22 2.78 -0.83
N LEU A 89 18.18 2.03 -0.44
CA LEU A 89 16.94 2.59 0.11
C LEU A 89 17.17 3.43 1.38
N SER A 90 18.11 3.03 2.23
CA SER A 90 18.47 3.76 3.46
C SER A 90 19.38 4.98 3.21
N GLN A 91 19.86 5.19 1.99
CA GLN A 91 20.89 6.19 1.68
C GLN A 91 20.32 7.57 1.28
N SER A 92 18.99 7.74 1.31
CA SER A 92 18.32 8.99 0.89
C SER A 92 18.70 9.45 -0.53
N LYS A 93 18.99 8.51 -1.44
CA LYS A 93 19.27 8.81 -2.84
C LYS A 93 17.95 8.87 -3.63
N PRO A 94 17.82 9.82 -4.58
CA PRO A 94 16.67 9.84 -5.48
C PRO A 94 16.65 8.58 -6.36
N PHE A 95 15.46 8.14 -6.74
CA PHE A 95 15.28 7.04 -7.67
C PHE A 95 15.39 7.51 -9.11
N GLU A 96 15.99 6.69 -9.97
CA GLU A 96 16.02 6.93 -11.40
C GLU A 96 14.64 6.58 -11.99
N THR A 97 14.10 7.48 -12.81
CA THR A 97 12.78 7.29 -13.45
C THR A 97 12.95 6.58 -14.79
N ASN A 98 12.14 5.56 -15.03
CA ASN A 98 11.96 5.00 -16.36
C ASN A 98 10.96 5.89 -17.13
N LEU A 99 11.48 6.70 -18.05
CA LEU A 99 10.66 7.60 -18.87
C LEU A 99 9.82 6.87 -19.92
N GLU A 100 10.22 5.67 -20.32
CA GLU A 100 9.44 4.87 -21.28
C GLU A 100 8.23 4.21 -20.60
N GLY A 101 8.31 4.00 -19.29
CA GLY A 101 7.28 3.32 -18.50
C GLY A 101 7.10 1.85 -18.85
N MET A 102 6.11 1.22 -18.22
CA MET A 102 5.75 -0.18 -18.43
C MET A 102 4.24 -0.38 -18.42
N THR A 103 3.74 -1.26 -19.27
CA THR A 103 2.34 -1.74 -19.18
C THR A 103 2.15 -2.65 -17.96
N CYS A 104 0.91 -2.77 -17.49
CA CYS A 104 0.55 -3.71 -16.43
C CYS A 104 1.01 -5.14 -16.74
N GLN A 105 0.83 -5.58 -17.98
CA GLN A 105 1.20 -6.92 -18.40
C GLN A 105 2.71 -7.14 -18.30
N GLU A 106 3.53 -6.19 -18.77
CA GLU A 106 4.99 -6.30 -18.68
C GLU A 106 5.48 -6.34 -17.22
N ILE A 107 4.83 -5.61 -16.30
CA ILE A 107 5.14 -5.67 -14.86
C ILE A 107 4.79 -7.06 -14.30
N ILE A 108 3.61 -7.59 -14.62
CA ILE A 108 3.16 -8.92 -14.18
C ILE A 108 4.09 -10.01 -14.72
N ASP A 109 4.48 -9.94 -15.99
CA ASP A 109 5.34 -10.94 -16.62
C ASP A 109 6.75 -10.96 -16.00
N LYS A 110 7.26 -9.79 -15.57
CA LYS A 110 8.52 -9.70 -14.79
C LYS A 110 8.44 -10.36 -13.42
N ASP A 111 7.26 -10.35 -12.79
CA ASP A 111 7.02 -10.91 -11.46
C ASP A 111 6.87 -12.45 -11.50
N LEU A 112 6.05 -12.95 -12.43
CA LEU A 112 5.77 -14.38 -12.60
C LEU A 112 7.02 -15.22 -12.90
N GLY A 113 8.08 -14.59 -13.42
CA GLY A 113 9.37 -15.22 -13.73
C GLY A 113 10.26 -15.53 -12.52
N LYS A 114 9.91 -15.11 -11.30
CA LYS A 114 10.83 -15.09 -10.14
C LYS A 114 10.35 -15.79 -8.86
N HIS A 115 9.45 -16.76 -8.94
CA HIS A 115 9.04 -17.47 -7.71
C HIS A 115 10.12 -18.48 -7.28
N GLU A 116 11.03 -18.00 -6.45
CA GLU A 116 12.09 -18.77 -5.79
C GLU A 116 11.54 -19.73 -4.72
N TYR A 117 10.30 -19.52 -4.27
CA TYR A 117 9.67 -20.21 -3.13
C TYR A 117 8.36 -20.94 -3.48
N LYS A 118 8.16 -21.38 -4.73
CA LYS A 118 6.89 -22.01 -5.19
C LYS A 118 6.42 -23.20 -4.35
N GLU A 119 7.35 -23.93 -3.75
CA GLU A 119 7.07 -25.14 -2.96
C GLU A 119 6.57 -24.84 -1.53
N LEU A 120 6.62 -23.58 -1.08
CA LEU A 120 6.19 -23.17 0.26
C LEU A 120 4.72 -22.73 0.27
N THR A 121 4.09 -22.75 1.45
CA THR A 121 2.75 -22.14 1.64
C THR A 121 2.82 -20.63 1.46
N GLU A 122 1.71 -19.98 1.10
CA GLU A 122 1.66 -18.52 0.86
C GLU A 122 2.24 -17.70 2.04
N ARG A 123 1.89 -18.08 3.28
CA ARG A 123 2.43 -17.41 4.47
C ARG A 123 3.95 -17.53 4.57
N GLN A 124 4.48 -18.74 4.37
CA GLN A 124 5.91 -18.99 4.42
C GLN A 124 6.65 -18.26 3.29
N GLN A 125 6.03 -18.12 2.11
CA GLN A 125 6.60 -17.32 1.03
C GLN A 125 6.76 -15.86 1.46
N TYR A 126 5.75 -15.26 2.10
CA TYR A 126 5.86 -13.88 2.61
C TYR A 126 6.93 -13.76 3.71
N ASP A 127 7.01 -14.72 4.63
CA ASP A 127 8.02 -14.68 5.71
C ASP A 127 9.45 -14.73 5.14
N GLU A 128 9.71 -15.55 4.11
CA GLU A 128 11.02 -15.62 3.44
C GLU A 128 11.31 -14.38 2.58
N LEU A 129 10.29 -13.84 1.89
CA LEU A 129 10.41 -12.60 1.12
C LEU A 129 10.74 -11.40 2.01
N GLU A 130 10.11 -11.30 3.18
CA GLU A 130 10.36 -10.22 4.14
C GLU A 130 11.79 -10.29 4.69
N LYS A 131 12.24 -11.48 5.12
CA LYS A 131 13.64 -11.70 5.55
C LYS A 131 14.62 -11.32 4.46
N LYS A 132 14.37 -11.75 3.22
CA LYS A 132 15.23 -11.44 2.07
C LYS A 132 15.25 -9.94 1.77
N PHE A 133 14.10 -9.27 1.83
CA PHE A 133 14.02 -7.83 1.61
C PHE A 133 14.89 -7.07 2.61
N TRP A 134 14.71 -7.30 3.91
CA TRP A 134 15.49 -6.61 4.94
C TRP A 134 16.98 -6.94 4.88
N TYR A 135 17.31 -8.21 4.61
CA TYR A 135 18.70 -8.60 4.35
C TYR A 135 19.33 -7.75 3.24
N LEU A 136 18.66 -7.59 2.09
CA LEU A 136 19.20 -6.82 0.96
C LEU A 136 19.31 -5.32 1.26
N VAL A 137 18.38 -4.76 2.04
CA VAL A 137 18.40 -3.35 2.45
C VAL A 137 19.58 -3.06 3.39
N ASP A 138 19.86 -3.95 4.34
CA ASP A 138 20.92 -3.77 5.34
C ASP A 138 22.32 -4.08 4.77
N HIS A 139 22.41 -5.00 3.80
CA HIS A 139 23.68 -5.42 3.22
C HIS A 139 24.05 -4.59 1.98
N SER A 140 24.38 -3.31 2.19
CA SER A 140 24.68 -2.36 1.10
C SER A 140 25.84 -2.76 0.15
N GLN A 141 26.70 -3.68 0.57
CA GLN A 141 27.84 -4.20 -0.21
C GLN A 141 27.50 -5.47 -1.02
N SER A 142 26.28 -6.00 -0.88
CA SER A 142 25.81 -7.17 -1.64
C SER A 142 25.60 -6.84 -3.12
N GLU A 143 25.39 -7.88 -3.94
CA GLU A 143 25.03 -7.71 -5.35
C GLU A 143 23.78 -6.83 -5.50
N LYS A 144 23.86 -5.85 -6.39
CA LYS A 144 22.79 -4.87 -6.60
C LYS A 144 21.52 -5.58 -7.08
N THR A 145 20.47 -5.49 -6.27
CA THR A 145 19.13 -5.91 -6.66
C THR A 145 18.31 -4.67 -6.98
N VAL A 146 17.87 -4.56 -8.23
CA VAL A 146 17.04 -3.45 -8.71
C VAL A 146 15.63 -3.97 -8.95
N VAL A 147 14.66 -3.30 -8.32
CA VAL A 147 13.24 -3.50 -8.58
C VAL A 147 12.68 -2.28 -9.30
N GLU A 148 11.55 -2.47 -9.96
CA GLU A 148 10.90 -1.42 -10.73
C GLU A 148 9.50 -1.20 -10.14
N TYR A 149 9.19 0.03 -9.75
CA TYR A 149 8.00 0.35 -8.99
C TYR A 149 7.22 1.51 -9.62
N ALA A 150 5.95 1.26 -9.95
CA ALA A 150 5.01 2.27 -10.43
C ALA A 150 4.33 2.94 -9.22
N ALA A 151 4.72 4.17 -8.91
CA ALA A 151 4.23 4.92 -7.76
C ALA A 151 3.86 6.35 -8.17
N ASP A 152 3.09 7.03 -7.31
CA ASP A 152 2.60 8.39 -7.54
C ASP A 152 1.79 8.52 -8.85
N LEU A 153 1.05 7.47 -9.21
CA LEU A 153 0.22 7.45 -10.40
C LEU A 153 -1.03 8.32 -10.19
N PRO A 154 -1.22 9.40 -10.97
CA PRO A 154 -2.36 10.27 -10.78
C PRO A 154 -3.65 9.58 -11.25
N ALA A 155 -4.62 9.52 -10.33
CA ALA A 155 -5.90 8.85 -10.51
C ALA A 155 -6.75 9.37 -11.69
N ASN A 156 -6.56 10.61 -12.10
CA ASN A 156 -7.25 11.19 -13.26
C ASN A 156 -6.71 10.67 -14.61
N GLU A 157 -5.48 10.16 -14.64
CA GLU A 157 -4.82 9.63 -15.85
C GLU A 157 -4.85 8.10 -15.89
N PHE A 158 -4.65 7.46 -14.74
CA PHE A 158 -4.52 6.00 -14.60
C PHE A 158 -5.69 5.37 -13.87
N GLY A 159 -6.76 6.13 -13.63
CA GLY A 159 -7.93 5.71 -12.88
C GLY A 159 -7.65 5.52 -11.39
N THR A 160 -8.72 5.57 -10.60
CA THR A 160 -8.68 5.42 -9.14
C THR A 160 -8.67 3.95 -8.72
N GLN A 161 -9.01 3.08 -9.66
CA GLN A 161 -9.04 1.63 -9.53
C GLN A 161 -8.68 0.94 -10.87
N ALA A 162 -8.42 1.68 -11.97
CA ALA A 162 -8.45 1.20 -13.35
C ALA A 162 -7.42 1.83 -14.30
N ILE A 163 -6.45 1.06 -14.78
CA ILE A 163 -5.64 1.44 -15.96
C ILE A 163 -6.36 0.91 -17.20
N GLY A 164 -7.13 1.73 -17.91
CA GLY A 164 -7.78 1.40 -19.19
C GLY A 164 -9.25 0.98 -19.10
N GLU A 165 -10.08 1.74 -19.82
CA GLU A 165 -11.55 1.70 -19.94
C GLU A 165 -12.36 1.99 -18.66
N GLU A 166 -13.43 2.78 -18.84
CA GLU A 166 -14.31 3.36 -17.83
C GLU A 166 -14.96 2.31 -16.91
N VAL A 167 -14.21 1.76 -15.96
CA VAL A 167 -14.84 1.08 -14.84
C VAL A 167 -15.44 2.16 -13.96
N LYS A 168 -16.78 2.27 -14.05
CA LYS A 168 -17.65 3.25 -13.39
C LYS A 168 -16.96 3.93 -12.21
N ALA A 169 -16.36 5.09 -12.49
CA ALA A 169 -15.95 6.06 -11.46
C ALA A 169 -17.10 6.38 -10.49
N ASP A 170 -18.33 6.04 -10.89
CA ASP A 170 -19.58 6.17 -10.17
C ASP A 170 -20.02 4.93 -9.34
N PHE A 171 -19.10 4.06 -8.89
CA PHE A 171 -19.47 3.12 -7.83
C PHE A 171 -19.87 3.90 -6.58
N ASP A 172 -21.16 3.95 -6.31
CA ASP A 172 -21.72 4.73 -5.22
C ASP A 172 -21.75 3.91 -3.93
N HIS A 173 -20.65 3.99 -3.19
CA HIS A 173 -20.50 3.35 -1.89
C HIS A 173 -19.73 4.26 -0.94
N PRO A 174 -20.09 4.33 0.35
CA PRO A 174 -19.41 5.18 1.32
C PRO A 174 -17.90 4.93 1.43
N TRP A 175 -17.46 3.68 1.23
CA TRP A 175 -16.05 3.27 1.20
C TRP A 175 -15.33 3.46 -0.15
N ASN A 176 -15.96 4.11 -1.13
CA ASN A 176 -15.26 4.54 -2.33
C ASN A 176 -14.32 5.71 -1.98
N LEU A 177 -13.01 5.49 -2.07
CA LEU A 177 -12.00 6.50 -1.72
C LEU A 177 -12.14 7.82 -2.51
N ASN A 178 -12.72 7.77 -3.73
CA ASN A 178 -13.01 8.96 -4.52
C ASN A 178 -14.17 9.81 -4.00
N LYS A 179 -15.01 9.21 -3.15
CA LYS A 179 -16.19 9.84 -2.57
C LYS A 179 -16.08 9.93 -1.04
N MET A 180 -15.03 9.37 -0.44
CA MET A 180 -14.88 9.32 1.02
C MET A 180 -14.86 10.72 1.65
N TYR A 181 -14.28 11.71 0.96
CA TYR A 181 -14.27 13.10 1.42
C TYR A 181 -15.68 13.74 1.43
N LEU A 182 -16.62 13.24 0.62
CA LEU A 182 -18.02 13.70 0.53
C LEU A 182 -18.92 13.12 1.62
N ASN A 183 -18.42 12.21 2.45
CA ASN A 183 -19.22 11.66 3.55
C ASN A 183 -19.68 12.80 4.47
N HIS A 184 -20.94 12.79 4.91
CA HIS A 184 -21.52 13.81 5.78
C HIS A 184 -20.74 14.09 7.07
N ASN A 185 -20.01 13.10 7.61
CA ASN A 185 -19.18 13.25 8.80
C ASN A 185 -17.72 13.66 8.48
N SER A 186 -17.37 13.79 7.21
CA SER A 186 -16.06 14.27 6.78
C SER A 186 -15.99 15.80 6.86
N LEU A 187 -14.97 16.34 7.53
CA LEU A 187 -14.69 17.78 7.46
C LEU A 187 -14.18 18.22 6.09
N LEU A 188 -13.63 17.29 5.29
CA LEU A 188 -13.06 17.58 3.97
C LEU A 188 -14.14 17.86 2.91
N GLN A 189 -15.42 17.63 3.21
CA GLN A 189 -16.52 17.93 2.28
C GLN A 189 -16.68 19.44 2.01
N PHE A 190 -16.06 20.30 2.83
CA PHE A 190 -16.11 21.76 2.73
C PHE A 190 -14.84 22.39 2.15
N CYS A 191 -13.87 21.57 1.76
CA CYS A 191 -12.57 22.01 1.23
C CYS A 191 -12.54 22.06 -0.30
#